data_AF-A0AAN7PKZ8-F1
#
_entry.id   AF-A0AAN7PKZ8-F1
#
_cell.length_a   1.000
_cell.length_b   1.000
_cell.length_c   1.000
_cell.angle_alpha   90.00
_cell.angle_beta   90.00
_cell.angle_gamma   90.00
#
_symmetry.space_group_name_H-M   'P 1'
#
loop_
_entity.id
_entity.type
_entity.pdbx_description
1 polymer ?
#
loop_
_entity_poly.entity_id
_entity_poly.type
_entity_poly.pdbx_seq_one_letter_code
_entity_poly.pdbx_strand_id
1 'polypeptide(L)'
;MANEIEIKKKSRKALRTSFTKTANELEALFSVDKLDRESIEVAWELLLSKYDDLKIVDNEIYELLLESATEAELETDVEGRDTYFKRFTGLKVKYNSCIYLVFILLVMENLEREVPVRSLHSRNKICIRMVNLANRDVDIVWINFIGQYVKYGRLSNQSYIDVNTFETHPWIAVDSQRKDRLLLDKQFVYTPRSWRENFQNLHPDVPIESIPEHINLRILVKITVPVYSLRYRTLLEVRSCLKSTGDAESLDLPKEIVDDLKLVMQERSRYPWKN
;
A
#
# COMPACT_ATOMS: atom_id res chain seq x y z
N MET A 1 -1.39 -50.48 14.97
CA MET A 1 -0.08 -49.90 14.60
C MET A 1 0.24 -50.06 13.11
N ALA A 2 0.61 -51.24 12.58
CA ALA A 2 1.03 -51.36 11.16
C ALA A 2 -0.04 -50.94 10.12
N ASN A 3 -1.32 -51.25 10.36
CA ASN A 3 -2.42 -50.83 9.47
C ASN A 3 -2.69 -49.31 9.53
N GLU A 4 -2.44 -48.69 10.69
CA GLU A 4 -2.73 -47.28 10.93
C GLU A 4 -1.69 -46.36 10.27
N ILE A 5 -0.41 -46.72 10.36
CA ILE A 5 0.66 -45.99 9.69
C ILE A 5 0.55 -46.06 8.16
N GLU A 6 0.08 -47.19 7.60
CA GLU A 6 -0.17 -47.32 6.16
C GLU A 6 -1.31 -46.42 5.68
N ILE A 7 -2.40 -46.32 6.45
CA ILE A 7 -3.51 -45.41 6.15
C ILE A 7 -3.03 -43.95 6.14
N LYS A 8 -2.25 -43.55 7.16
CA LYS A 8 -1.70 -42.18 7.24
C LYS A 8 -0.71 -41.91 6.10
N LYS A 9 0.17 -42.86 5.76
CA LYS A 9 1.09 -42.75 4.59
C LYS A 9 0.33 -42.58 3.27
N LYS A 10 -0.81 -43.26 3.11
CA LYS A 10 -1.70 -43.09 1.94
C LYS A 10 -2.33 -41.69 1.90
N SER A 11 -2.82 -41.20 3.04
CA SER A 11 -3.35 -39.83 3.18
C SER A 11 -2.29 -38.78 2.83
N ARG A 12 -1.08 -38.93 3.39
CA ARG A 12 0.08 -38.07 3.09
C ARG A 12 0.38 -37.99 1.59
N LYS A 13 0.37 -39.13 0.89
CA LYS A 13 0.62 -39.17 -0.56
C LYS A 13 -0.40 -38.34 -1.33
N ALA A 14 -1.68 -38.39 -0.95
CA ALA A 14 -2.73 -37.58 -1.56
C ALA A 14 -2.51 -36.08 -1.29
N LEU A 15 -2.20 -35.71 -0.05
CA LEU A 15 -1.93 -34.31 0.35
C LEU A 15 -0.69 -33.75 -0.35
N ARG A 16 0.41 -34.51 -0.43
CA ARG A 16 1.63 -34.11 -1.17
C ARG A 16 1.34 -33.87 -2.65
N THR A 17 0.50 -34.71 -3.27
CA THR A 17 0.09 -34.53 -4.67
C THR A 17 -0.72 -33.25 -4.83
N SER A 18 -1.69 -33.01 -3.95
CA SER A 18 -2.50 -31.78 -3.95
C SER A 18 -1.64 -30.53 -3.74
N PHE A 19 -0.75 -30.55 -2.74
CA PHE A 19 0.19 -29.46 -2.46
C PHE A 19 1.05 -29.15 -3.68
N THR A 20 1.62 -30.19 -4.31
CA THR A 20 2.50 -30.01 -5.48
C THR A 20 1.75 -29.36 -6.64
N LYS A 21 0.48 -29.75 -6.86
CA LYS A 21 -0.36 -29.15 -7.90
C LYS A 21 -0.59 -27.65 -7.63
N THR A 22 -1.06 -27.30 -6.43
CA THR A 22 -1.33 -25.90 -6.07
C THR A 22 -0.04 -25.06 -6.03
N ALA A 23 1.08 -25.63 -5.60
CA ALA A 23 2.39 -24.98 -5.62
C ALA A 23 2.82 -24.63 -7.05
N ASN A 24 2.65 -25.57 -8.00
CA ASN A 24 2.96 -25.32 -9.42
C ASN A 24 2.04 -24.25 -10.02
N GLU A 25 0.74 -24.26 -9.66
CA GLU A 25 -0.22 -23.23 -10.10
C GLU A 25 0.21 -21.84 -9.61
N LEU A 26 0.60 -21.72 -8.33
CA LEU A 26 1.10 -20.46 -7.78
C LEU A 26 2.42 -20.01 -8.44
N GLU A 27 3.34 -20.94 -8.71
CA GLU A 27 4.59 -20.64 -9.43
C GLU A 27 4.33 -20.12 -10.86
N ALA A 28 3.35 -20.70 -11.54
CA ALA A 28 2.94 -20.24 -12.87
C ALA A 28 2.38 -18.80 -12.81
N LEU A 29 1.58 -18.48 -11.78
CA LEU A 29 1.05 -17.13 -11.57
C LEU A 29 2.15 -16.09 -11.27
N PHE A 30 3.29 -16.49 -10.71
CA PHE A 30 4.46 -15.60 -10.56
C PHE A 30 5.27 -15.41 -11.84
N SER A 31 5.06 -16.24 -12.87
CA SER A 31 5.88 -16.25 -14.09
C SER A 31 5.27 -15.46 -15.25
N VAL A 32 4.08 -14.89 -15.07
CA VAL A 32 3.38 -14.09 -16.09
C VAL A 32 3.74 -12.61 -15.97
N ASP A 33 3.87 -11.92 -17.12
CA ASP A 33 4.20 -10.47 -17.20
C ASP A 33 3.21 -9.58 -16.45
N LYS A 34 1.95 -10.00 -16.36
CA LYS A 34 0.91 -9.28 -15.63
C LYS A 34 0.41 -10.13 -14.47
N LEU A 35 0.74 -9.68 -13.26
CA LEU A 35 0.33 -10.34 -12.02
C LEU A 35 -1.17 -10.15 -11.79
N ASP A 36 -1.89 -11.26 -11.65
CA ASP A 36 -3.29 -11.27 -11.23
C ASP A 36 -3.37 -11.50 -9.71
N ARG A 37 -3.58 -10.41 -8.98
CA ARG A 37 -3.59 -10.41 -7.52
C ARG A 37 -4.64 -11.37 -6.95
N GLU A 38 -5.86 -11.36 -7.49
CA GLU A 38 -6.95 -12.17 -6.94
C GLU A 38 -6.63 -13.65 -7.07
N SER A 39 -6.17 -14.08 -8.25
CA SER A 39 -5.74 -15.46 -8.47
C SER A 39 -4.55 -15.86 -7.61
N ILE A 40 -3.58 -14.97 -7.41
CA ILE A 40 -2.41 -15.23 -6.54
C ILE A 40 -2.83 -15.40 -5.09
N GLU A 41 -3.70 -14.54 -4.56
CA GLU A 41 -4.19 -14.61 -3.18
C GLU A 41 -4.98 -15.91 -2.96
N VAL A 42 -5.87 -16.26 -3.89
CA VAL A 42 -6.65 -17.51 -3.84
C VAL A 42 -5.73 -18.75 -3.88
N ALA A 43 -4.76 -18.77 -4.79
CA ALA A 43 -3.80 -19.87 -4.90
C ALA A 43 -2.92 -20.00 -3.64
N TRP A 44 -2.53 -18.88 -3.04
CA TRP A 44 -1.78 -18.85 -1.78
C TRP A 44 -2.57 -19.43 -0.60
N GLU A 45 -3.82 -18.98 -0.41
CA GLU A 45 -4.68 -19.48 0.68
C GLU A 45 -4.96 -20.98 0.54
N LEU A 46 -5.18 -21.45 -0.70
CA LEU A 46 -5.30 -22.87 -0.98
C LEU A 46 -4.02 -23.63 -0.64
N LEU A 47 -2.85 -23.11 -1.03
CA LEU A 47 -1.56 -23.74 -0.74
C LEU A 47 -1.28 -23.81 0.77
N LEU A 48 -1.57 -22.73 1.50
CA LEU A 48 -1.46 -22.66 2.96
C LEU A 48 -2.30 -23.75 3.63
N SER A 49 -3.58 -23.83 3.27
CA SER A 49 -4.49 -24.87 3.78
C SER A 49 -3.97 -26.28 3.50
N LYS A 50 -3.47 -26.56 2.28
CA LYS A 50 -2.91 -27.89 1.95
C LYS A 50 -1.63 -28.21 2.71
N TYR A 51 -0.81 -27.20 2.99
CA TYR A 51 0.42 -27.38 3.77
C TYR A 51 0.11 -27.67 5.25
N ASP A 52 -0.88 -27.00 5.84
CA ASP A 52 -1.31 -27.24 7.21
C ASP A 52 -1.86 -28.66 7.38
N ASP A 53 -2.72 -29.11 6.46
CA ASP A 53 -3.22 -30.50 6.43
C ASP A 53 -2.06 -31.51 6.33
N LEU A 54 -1.08 -31.24 5.47
CA LEU A 54 0.10 -32.09 5.29
C LEU A 54 0.94 -32.15 6.58
N LYS A 55 1.15 -31.02 7.24
CA LYS A 55 1.91 -30.92 8.49
C LYS A 55 1.27 -31.74 9.62
N ILE A 56 -0.06 -31.73 9.72
CA ILE A 56 -0.80 -32.56 10.68
C ILE A 56 -0.50 -34.03 10.44
N VAL A 57 -0.67 -34.50 9.19
CA VAL A 57 -0.46 -35.92 8.85
C VAL A 57 1.01 -36.34 8.99
N ASP A 58 1.95 -35.47 8.61
CA ASP A 58 3.37 -35.74 8.83
C ASP A 58 3.66 -35.87 10.34
N ASN A 59 3.15 -34.99 11.20
CA ASN A 59 3.32 -35.13 12.64
C ASN A 59 2.75 -36.46 13.18
N GLU A 60 1.54 -36.85 12.77
CA GLU A 60 0.96 -38.15 13.18
C GLU A 60 1.81 -39.35 12.72
N ILE A 61 2.39 -39.30 11.51
CA ILE A 61 3.30 -40.34 11.03
C ILE A 61 4.59 -40.37 11.84
N TYR A 62 5.08 -39.20 12.30
CA TYR A 62 6.29 -39.13 13.13
C TYR A 62 6.11 -39.90 14.43
N GLU A 63 5.02 -39.60 15.14
CA GLU A 63 4.72 -40.21 16.43
C GLU A 63 4.61 -41.73 16.30
N LEU A 64 3.97 -42.21 15.23
CA LEU A 64 3.87 -43.65 14.95
C LEU A 64 5.23 -44.29 14.58
N LEU A 65 6.13 -43.55 13.94
CA LEU A 65 7.48 -44.04 13.61
C LEU A 65 8.38 -44.09 14.85
N LEU A 66 8.24 -43.16 15.80
CA LEU A 66 9.05 -43.14 17.03
C LEU A 66 8.97 -44.46 17.83
N GLU A 67 7.83 -45.16 17.77
CA GLU A 67 7.61 -46.39 18.53
C GLU A 67 8.27 -47.63 17.93
N SER A 68 8.62 -47.61 16.64
CA SER A 68 8.97 -48.85 15.91
C SER A 68 9.99 -48.73 14.79
N ALA A 69 10.33 -47.52 14.36
CA ALA A 69 11.25 -47.29 13.26
C ALA A 69 12.70 -47.20 13.72
N THR A 70 13.61 -47.51 12.81
CA THR A 70 15.03 -47.28 12.99
C THR A 70 15.40 -45.81 12.84
N GLU A 71 16.54 -45.39 13.37
CA GLU A 71 17.04 -44.02 13.26
C GLU A 71 17.20 -43.58 11.79
N ALA A 72 17.67 -44.47 10.91
CA ALA A 72 17.79 -44.20 9.48
C ALA A 72 16.43 -43.99 8.77
N GLU A 73 15.38 -44.70 9.21
CA GLU A 73 14.02 -44.53 8.68
C GLU A 73 13.40 -43.21 9.15
N LEU A 74 13.67 -42.80 10.39
CA LEU A 74 13.27 -41.50 10.91
C LEU A 74 13.96 -40.35 10.16
N GLU A 75 15.27 -40.46 9.93
CA GLU A 75 16.05 -39.46 9.18
C GLU A 75 15.50 -39.28 7.76
N THR A 76 15.23 -40.38 7.06
CA THR A 76 14.61 -40.35 5.72
C THR A 76 13.23 -39.67 5.74
N ASP A 77 12.42 -39.90 6.78
CA ASP A 77 11.10 -39.28 6.88
C ASP A 77 11.20 -37.77 7.13
N VAL A 78 12.15 -37.35 7.98
CA VAL A 78 12.43 -35.93 8.28
C VAL A 78 12.92 -35.19 7.03
N GLU A 79 13.87 -35.75 6.27
CA GLU A 79 14.33 -35.16 5.00
C GLU A 79 13.19 -34.97 3.99
N GLY A 80 12.27 -35.94 3.96
CA GLY A 80 11.06 -35.88 3.15
C GLY A 80 10.17 -34.69 3.53
N ARG A 81 10.02 -34.36 4.81
CA ARG A 81 9.25 -33.20 5.29
C ARG A 81 9.94 -31.88 4.95
N ASP A 82 11.25 -31.83 5.19
CA ASP A 82 12.08 -30.66 4.93
C ASP A 82 11.99 -30.20 3.48
N THR A 83 11.88 -31.14 2.54
CA THR A 83 11.69 -30.84 1.12
C THR A 83 10.43 -30.01 0.87
N TYR A 84 9.30 -30.38 1.47
CA TYR A 84 8.04 -29.67 1.31
C TYR A 84 8.01 -28.36 2.10
N PHE A 85 8.61 -28.34 3.31
CA PHE A 85 8.76 -27.12 4.09
C PHE A 85 9.58 -26.07 3.35
N LYS A 86 10.77 -26.44 2.84
CA LYS A 86 11.62 -25.55 2.03
C LYS A 86 10.87 -24.98 0.84
N ARG A 87 10.10 -25.82 0.13
CA ARG A 87 9.30 -25.38 -1.01
C ARG A 87 8.20 -24.40 -0.60
N PHE A 88 7.46 -24.71 0.46
CA PHE A 88 6.41 -23.83 1.00
C PHE A 88 6.99 -22.48 1.42
N THR A 89 8.09 -22.47 2.18
CA THR A 89 8.76 -21.25 2.63
C THR A 89 9.27 -20.42 1.45
N GLY A 90 9.85 -21.05 0.43
CA GLY A 90 10.28 -20.35 -0.78
C GLY A 90 9.12 -19.65 -1.50
N LEU A 91 7.97 -20.30 -1.60
CA LEU A 91 6.76 -19.69 -2.19
C LEU A 91 6.17 -18.60 -1.29
N LYS A 92 6.22 -18.77 0.03
CA LYS A 92 5.80 -17.74 1.00
C LYS A 92 6.55 -16.44 0.82
N VAL A 93 7.87 -16.53 0.65
CA VAL A 93 8.71 -15.35 0.43
C VAL A 93 8.33 -14.67 -0.88
N LYS A 94 8.20 -15.42 -1.99
CA LYS A 94 7.76 -14.88 -3.27
C LYS A 94 6.38 -14.23 -3.21
N TYR A 95 5.43 -14.89 -2.56
CA TYR A 95 4.08 -14.37 -2.33
C TYR A 95 4.14 -13.04 -1.58
N ASN A 96 4.84 -13.01 -0.44
CA ASN A 96 4.99 -11.79 0.36
C ASN A 96 5.64 -10.68 -0.47
N SER A 97 6.74 -10.94 -1.17
CA SER A 97 7.38 -9.96 -2.04
C SER A 97 6.43 -9.45 -3.12
N CYS A 98 5.62 -10.33 -3.72
CA CYS A 98 4.64 -9.97 -4.72
C CYS A 98 3.52 -9.08 -4.14
N ILE A 99 2.97 -9.43 -2.98
CA ILE A 99 1.95 -8.61 -2.30
C ILE A 99 2.53 -7.27 -1.83
N TYR A 100 3.78 -7.23 -1.37
CA TYR A 100 4.46 -5.99 -0.99
C TYR A 100 4.74 -5.10 -2.20
N LEU A 101 5.24 -5.66 -3.31
CA LEU A 101 5.42 -4.94 -4.57
C LEU A 101 4.08 -4.43 -5.07
N VAL A 102 3.02 -5.24 -5.06
CA VAL A 102 1.69 -4.80 -5.45
C VAL A 102 1.16 -3.74 -4.50
N PHE A 103 1.40 -3.81 -3.19
CA PHE A 103 0.96 -2.79 -2.24
C PHE A 103 1.75 -1.49 -2.41
N ILE A 104 3.07 -1.55 -2.59
CA ILE A 104 3.91 -0.39 -2.88
C ILE A 104 3.49 0.18 -4.23
N LEU A 105 3.38 -0.64 -5.26
CA LEU A 105 2.85 -0.24 -6.56
C LEU A 105 1.43 0.28 -6.45
N LEU A 106 0.54 -0.19 -5.58
CA LEU A 106 -0.80 0.39 -5.42
C LEU A 106 -0.74 1.72 -4.68
N VAL A 107 0.12 1.85 -3.68
CA VAL A 107 0.35 3.13 -2.97
C VAL A 107 0.96 4.13 -3.94
N MET A 108 1.94 3.71 -4.73
CA MET A 108 2.62 4.49 -5.73
C MET A 108 1.75 4.75 -6.95
N GLU A 109 0.96 3.80 -7.40
CA GLU A 109 -0.04 3.94 -8.48
C GLU A 109 -1.22 4.76 -7.98
N ASN A 110 -1.56 4.78 -6.70
CA ASN A 110 -2.47 5.80 -6.14
C ASN A 110 -1.80 7.18 -6.02
N LEU A 111 -0.46 7.24 -5.93
CA LEU A 111 0.32 8.47 -6.10
C LEU A 111 0.51 8.88 -7.58
N GLU A 112 0.50 7.92 -8.52
CA GLU A 112 0.81 8.07 -9.96
C GLU A 112 -0.44 8.06 -10.88
N ARG A 113 -1.60 7.56 -10.42
CA ARG A 113 -2.93 7.73 -11.05
C ARG A 113 -3.50 9.13 -10.83
N GLU A 114 -2.64 10.10 -10.57
CA GLU A 114 -2.94 11.47 -10.95
C GLU A 114 -2.88 11.54 -12.49
N VAL A 115 -3.99 11.20 -13.15
CA VAL A 115 -4.31 11.76 -14.49
C VAL A 115 -3.87 13.21 -14.42
N PRO A 116 -2.96 13.73 -15.28
CA PRO A 116 -2.30 15.02 -15.07
C PRO A 116 -3.32 16.07 -14.64
N VAL A 117 -3.37 16.31 -13.33
CA VAL A 117 -4.50 17.02 -12.73
C VAL A 117 -4.18 18.48 -12.97
N ARG A 118 -5.03 19.18 -13.72
CA ARG A 118 -4.85 20.59 -14.02
C ARG A 118 -6.15 21.31 -13.77
N SER A 119 -6.05 22.58 -13.43
CA SER A 119 -7.23 23.43 -13.35
C SER A 119 -7.96 23.45 -14.69
N LEU A 120 -9.28 23.35 -14.64
CA LEU A 120 -10.15 23.68 -15.77
C LEU A 120 -10.79 25.04 -15.53
N HIS A 121 -11.17 25.73 -16.60
CA HIS A 121 -11.94 26.96 -16.45
C HIS A 121 -13.34 26.62 -15.94
N SER A 122 -13.66 27.07 -14.73
CA SER A 122 -15.00 26.98 -14.15
C SER A 122 -15.53 28.38 -13.83
N ARG A 123 -16.84 28.58 -13.95
CA ARG A 123 -17.51 29.82 -13.53
C ARG A 123 -17.98 29.76 -12.08
N ASN A 124 -17.92 28.58 -11.46
CA ASN A 124 -18.40 28.31 -10.12
C ASN A 124 -17.32 28.68 -9.10
N LYS A 125 -17.46 29.84 -8.48
CA LYS A 125 -16.58 30.30 -7.40
C LYS A 125 -16.88 29.54 -6.12
N ILE A 126 -15.84 29.05 -5.46
CA ILE A 126 -15.91 28.33 -4.20
C ILE A 126 -14.98 29.00 -3.19
N CYS A 127 -15.49 29.28 -2.00
CA CYS A 127 -14.71 29.81 -0.90
C CYS A 127 -14.31 28.65 0.03
N ILE A 128 -13.02 28.46 0.27
CA ILE A 128 -12.51 27.43 1.18
C ILE A 128 -11.64 28.05 2.27
N ARG A 129 -11.55 27.37 3.41
CA ARG A 129 -10.62 27.65 4.51
C ARG A 129 -9.79 26.40 4.76
N MET A 130 -8.51 26.46 4.41
CA MET A 130 -7.59 25.36 4.70
C MET A 130 -6.96 25.56 6.07
N VAL A 131 -7.08 24.57 6.96
CA VAL A 131 -6.56 24.61 8.34
C VAL A 131 -5.49 23.57 8.54
N ASN A 132 -4.34 23.98 9.06
CA ASN A 132 -3.21 23.10 9.32
C ASN A 132 -3.33 22.38 10.67
N LEU A 133 -3.60 21.07 10.64
CA LEU A 133 -3.64 20.21 11.82
C LEU A 133 -2.47 19.21 11.87
N ALA A 134 -1.46 19.37 11.01
CA ALA A 134 -0.39 18.39 10.81
C ALA A 134 0.81 18.52 11.78
N ASN A 135 0.75 19.45 12.74
CA ASN A 135 1.82 19.77 13.69
C ASN A 135 3.19 20.09 13.06
N ARG A 136 3.17 20.73 11.88
CA ARG A 136 4.35 21.07 11.07
C ARG A 136 4.02 22.18 10.08
N ASP A 137 5.02 22.85 9.53
CA ASP A 137 4.80 23.87 8.49
C ASP A 137 4.40 23.23 7.16
N VAL A 138 3.38 23.79 6.51
CA VAL A 138 2.80 23.26 5.28
C VAL A 138 2.85 24.30 4.17
N ASP A 139 3.41 23.92 3.02
CA ASP A 139 3.32 24.66 1.77
C ASP A 139 1.99 24.26 1.08
N ILE A 140 1.14 25.26 0.78
CA ILE A 140 -0.10 25.09 0.03
C ILE A 140 0.18 25.39 -1.43
N VAL A 141 -0.23 24.49 -2.32
CA VAL A 141 0.13 24.52 -3.73
C VAL A 141 -1.11 24.31 -4.59
N TRP A 142 -1.30 25.22 -5.53
CA TRP A 142 -2.33 25.12 -6.57
C TRP A 142 -1.74 24.49 -7.82
N ILE A 143 -2.49 23.57 -8.46
CA ILE A 143 -2.09 23.05 -9.77
C ILE A 143 -2.79 23.84 -10.87
N ASN A 144 -2.04 24.66 -11.60
CA ASN A 144 -2.61 25.61 -12.55
C ASN A 144 -3.17 24.93 -13.82
N PHE A 145 -3.64 25.74 -14.78
CA PHE A 145 -4.30 25.27 -16.01
C PHE A 145 -3.41 24.42 -16.94
N ILE A 146 -2.09 24.49 -16.77
CA ILE A 146 -1.12 23.69 -17.55
C ILE A 146 -0.49 22.56 -16.73
N GLY A 147 -1.02 22.28 -15.53
CA GLY A 147 -0.53 21.21 -14.67
C GLY A 147 0.71 21.57 -13.85
N GLN A 148 1.09 22.84 -13.79
CA GLN A 148 2.25 23.27 -12.99
C GLN A 148 1.85 23.55 -11.54
N TYR A 149 2.73 23.13 -10.62
CA TYR A 149 2.63 23.39 -9.19
C TYR A 149 3.01 24.84 -8.88
N VAL A 150 2.04 25.65 -8.46
CA VAL A 150 2.20 27.05 -8.07
C VAL A 150 2.03 27.16 -6.56
N LYS A 151 3.09 27.52 -5.85
CA LYS A 151 3.01 27.74 -4.40
C LYS A 151 2.12 28.95 -4.12
N TYR A 152 1.07 28.72 -3.33
CA TYR A 152 0.08 29.73 -2.99
C TYR A 152 0.36 30.39 -1.64
N GLY A 153 0.86 29.62 -0.68
CA GLY A 153 1.16 30.13 0.66
C GLY A 153 1.84 29.10 1.55
N ARG A 154 2.19 29.52 2.76
CA ARG A 154 2.71 28.65 3.81
C ARG A 154 1.88 28.83 5.07
N LEU A 155 1.56 27.72 5.73
CA LEU A 155 0.83 27.66 6.99
C LEU A 155 1.73 27.11 8.09
N SER A 156 1.86 27.84 9.20
CA SER A 156 2.39 27.28 10.44
C SER A 156 1.37 26.33 11.08
N ASN A 157 1.80 25.56 12.08
CA ASN A 157 0.89 24.71 12.84
C ASN A 157 -0.33 25.48 13.38
N GLN A 158 -1.52 24.87 13.31
CA GLN A 158 -2.81 25.43 13.74
C GLN A 158 -3.24 26.74 13.06
N SER A 159 -2.49 27.22 12.07
CA SER A 159 -2.90 28.37 11.26
C SER A 159 -3.82 27.95 10.11
N TYR A 160 -4.44 28.94 9.47
CA TYR A 160 -5.33 28.74 8.34
C TYR A 160 -5.11 29.78 7.25
N ILE A 161 -5.55 29.46 6.02
CA ILE A 161 -5.64 30.39 4.91
C ILE A 161 -7.02 30.31 4.27
N ASP A 162 -7.59 31.47 4.00
CA ASP A 162 -8.83 31.60 3.25
C ASP A 162 -8.50 31.76 1.76
N VAL A 163 -9.11 30.90 0.93
CA VAL A 163 -8.87 30.87 -0.51
C VAL A 163 -10.21 30.99 -1.24
N ASN A 164 -10.28 31.91 -2.19
CA ASN A 164 -11.40 32.02 -3.12
C ASN A 164 -10.95 31.35 -4.44
N THR A 165 -11.43 30.14 -4.68
CA THR A 165 -11.02 29.25 -5.77
C THR A 165 -12.21 28.90 -6.66
N PHE A 166 -12.05 27.95 -7.59
CA PHE A 166 -13.12 27.39 -8.40
C PHE A 166 -13.21 25.87 -8.22
N GLU A 167 -14.39 25.31 -8.52
CA GLU A 167 -14.74 23.89 -8.36
C GLU A 167 -13.77 22.92 -9.05
N THR A 168 -13.09 23.35 -10.11
CA THR A 168 -12.18 22.51 -10.90
C THR A 168 -10.70 22.73 -10.55
N HIS A 169 -10.39 23.55 -9.56
CA HIS A 169 -9.01 23.90 -9.21
C HIS A 169 -8.44 22.88 -8.22
N PRO A 170 -7.38 22.14 -8.58
CA PRO A 170 -6.77 21.15 -7.71
C PRO A 170 -5.76 21.78 -6.75
N TRP A 171 -5.76 21.29 -5.52
CA TRP A 171 -4.89 21.76 -4.44
C TRP A 171 -4.17 20.59 -3.79
N ILE A 172 -2.90 20.80 -3.43
CA ILE A 172 -2.12 19.87 -2.63
C ILE A 172 -1.52 20.58 -1.41
N ALA A 173 -1.27 19.81 -0.36
CA ALA A 173 -0.57 20.23 0.84
C ALA A 173 0.74 19.44 0.96
N VAL A 174 1.85 20.14 1.20
CA VAL A 174 3.17 19.52 1.29
C VAL A 174 3.91 20.00 2.52
N ASP A 175 4.57 19.09 3.24
CA ASP A 175 5.47 19.42 4.34
C ASP A 175 6.57 20.37 3.84
N SER A 176 6.69 21.54 4.49
CA SER A 176 7.60 22.60 4.05
C SER A 176 9.08 22.19 4.10
N GLN A 177 9.45 21.28 5.00
CA GLN A 177 10.84 20.87 5.22
C GLN A 177 11.15 19.54 4.51
N ARG A 178 10.31 18.53 4.73
CA ARG A 178 10.53 17.16 4.26
C ARG A 178 10.05 16.93 2.84
N LYS A 179 9.17 17.82 2.36
CA LYS A 179 8.49 17.73 1.06
C LYS A 179 7.61 16.49 0.90
N ASP A 180 7.11 15.97 2.03
CA ASP A 180 6.13 14.88 2.06
C ASP A 180 4.72 15.39 1.78
N ARG A 181 3.95 14.65 0.99
CA ARG A 181 2.55 14.99 0.74
C ARG A 181 1.70 14.76 1.98
N LEU A 182 0.85 15.73 2.26
CA LEU A 182 -0.14 15.71 3.34
C LEU A 182 -1.55 15.57 2.73
N LEU A 183 -2.51 15.21 3.57
CA LEU A 183 -3.89 15.07 3.14
C LEU A 183 -4.62 16.39 3.31
N LEU A 184 -5.33 16.83 2.27
CA LEU A 184 -6.38 17.84 2.32
C LEU A 184 -7.72 17.11 2.34
N ASP A 185 -8.43 17.19 3.46
CA ASP A 185 -9.70 16.50 3.69
C ASP A 185 -9.68 15.02 3.27
N LYS A 186 -8.66 14.30 3.76
CA LYS A 186 -8.41 12.87 3.52
C LYS A 186 -7.96 12.52 2.09
N GLN A 187 -7.62 13.50 1.25
CA GLN A 187 -7.16 13.29 -0.13
C GLN A 187 -5.79 13.96 -0.36
N PHE A 188 -4.94 13.36 -1.20
CA PHE A 188 -3.64 13.98 -1.56
C PHE A 188 -3.78 15.15 -2.53
N VAL A 189 -4.80 15.09 -3.41
CA VAL A 189 -5.23 16.19 -4.27
C VAL A 189 -6.67 16.51 -3.92
N TYR A 190 -6.90 17.72 -3.46
CA TYR A 190 -8.23 18.22 -3.12
C TYR A 190 -8.76 19.08 -4.26
N THR A 191 -9.91 18.71 -4.79
CA THR A 191 -10.67 19.50 -5.75
C THR A 191 -11.94 19.99 -5.05
N PRO A 192 -12.16 21.31 -4.91
CA PRO A 192 -13.31 21.86 -4.22
C PRO A 192 -14.62 21.39 -4.85
N ARG A 193 -15.58 20.99 -4.03
CA ARG A 193 -16.95 20.68 -4.49
C ARG A 193 -17.87 21.87 -4.27
N SER A 194 -18.98 21.91 -4.99
CA SER A 194 -20.03 22.90 -4.76
C SER A 194 -20.53 22.87 -3.30
N TRP A 195 -20.95 24.02 -2.77
CA TRP A 195 -21.56 24.09 -1.43
C TRP A 195 -22.74 23.13 -1.29
N ARG A 196 -23.55 23.03 -2.34
CA ARG A 196 -24.71 22.13 -2.43
C ARG A 196 -24.31 20.67 -2.26
N GLU A 197 -23.28 20.21 -2.97
CA GLU A 197 -22.75 18.85 -2.81
C GLU A 197 -22.21 18.61 -1.40
N ASN A 198 -21.48 19.59 -0.85
CA ASN A 198 -20.93 19.46 0.50
C ASN A 198 -22.05 19.38 1.56
N PHE A 199 -23.09 20.21 1.43
CA PHE A 199 -24.24 20.19 2.32
C PHE A 199 -25.02 18.87 2.22
N GLN A 200 -25.27 18.37 1.00
CA GLN A 200 -25.94 17.08 0.79
C GLN A 200 -25.18 15.93 1.43
N ASN A 201 -23.84 15.92 1.37
CA ASN A 201 -23.02 14.89 2.01
C ASN A 201 -23.11 14.93 3.54
N LEU A 202 -23.28 16.11 4.13
CA LEU A 202 -23.45 16.29 5.58
C LEU A 202 -24.89 16.02 6.04
N HIS A 203 -25.87 16.25 5.16
CA HIS A 203 -27.30 16.16 5.44
C HIS A 203 -28.02 15.40 4.31
N PRO A 204 -27.81 14.08 4.19
CA PRO A 204 -28.35 13.29 3.08
C PRO A 204 -29.89 13.26 3.07
N ASP A 205 -30.53 13.48 4.22
CA ASP A 205 -31.99 13.49 4.37
C ASP A 205 -32.65 14.79 3.89
N VAL A 206 -31.87 15.82 3.55
CA VAL A 206 -32.39 17.11 3.06
C VAL A 206 -32.47 17.07 1.53
N PRO A 207 -33.64 17.33 0.90
CA PRO A 207 -33.75 17.39 -0.55
C PRO A 207 -32.91 18.51 -1.15
N ILE A 208 -32.23 18.23 -2.27
CA ILE A 208 -31.24 19.14 -2.86
C ILE A 208 -31.87 20.47 -3.32
N GLU A 209 -33.15 20.44 -3.68
CA GLU A 209 -33.96 21.58 -4.12
C GLU A 209 -34.22 22.58 -2.98
N SER A 210 -34.17 22.10 -1.74
CA SER A 210 -34.32 22.94 -0.54
C SER A 210 -33.03 23.65 -0.13
N ILE A 211 -31.89 23.32 -0.76
CA ILE A 211 -30.58 23.91 -0.48
C ILE A 211 -30.40 25.17 -1.34
N PRO A 212 -30.24 26.36 -0.73
CA PRO A 212 -30.09 27.60 -1.49
C PRO A 212 -28.85 27.58 -2.41
N GLU A 213 -29.01 28.04 -3.65
CA GLU A 213 -27.99 27.96 -4.71
C GLU A 213 -26.76 28.85 -4.46
N HIS A 214 -26.91 29.93 -3.69
CA HIS A 214 -25.90 30.99 -3.61
C HIS A 214 -25.52 31.32 -2.18
N ILE A 215 -25.03 30.30 -1.47
CA ILE A 215 -24.45 30.50 -0.14
C ILE A 215 -22.93 30.63 -0.26
N ASN A 216 -22.41 31.81 0.11
CA ASN A 216 -20.97 32.09 0.19
C ASN A 216 -20.35 31.56 1.49
N LEU A 217 -20.68 30.34 1.91
CA LEU A 217 -20.05 29.75 3.10
C LEU A 217 -18.68 29.20 2.74
N ARG A 218 -17.72 29.42 3.65
CA ARG A 218 -16.37 28.86 3.51
C ARG A 218 -16.39 27.38 3.88
N ILE A 219 -16.05 26.53 2.91
CA ILE A 219 -15.86 25.10 3.15
C ILE A 219 -14.58 24.90 3.94
N LEU A 220 -14.66 24.19 5.08
CA LEU A 220 -13.50 23.87 5.89
C LEU A 220 -12.74 22.68 5.30
N VAL A 221 -11.45 22.86 5.00
CA VAL A 221 -10.57 21.82 4.47
C VAL A 221 -9.47 21.56 5.49
N LYS A 222 -9.43 20.35 6.05
CA LYS A 222 -8.49 19.99 7.11
C LYS A 222 -7.22 19.39 6.52
N ILE A 223 -6.07 19.92 6.89
CA ILE A 223 -4.77 19.36 6.51
C ILE A 223 -4.30 18.42 7.61
N THR A 224 -4.08 17.15 7.28
CA THR A 224 -3.65 16.12 8.24
C THR A 224 -2.47 15.31 7.72
N VAL A 225 -1.75 14.69 8.65
CA VAL A 225 -0.73 13.69 8.32
C VAL A 225 -1.42 12.39 7.93
N PRO A 226 -1.11 11.77 6.78
CA PRO A 226 -1.63 10.45 6.43
C PRO A 226 -1.08 9.38 7.38
N VAL A 227 -1.87 8.32 7.58
CA VAL A 227 -1.40 7.12 8.27
C VAL A 227 -0.63 6.27 7.27
N TYR A 228 0.70 6.35 7.32
CA TYR A 228 1.57 5.52 6.51
C TYR A 228 1.73 4.12 7.11
N SER A 229 2.04 3.14 6.26
CA SER A 229 2.56 1.85 6.74
C SER A 229 3.88 2.09 7.49
N LEU A 230 4.19 1.22 8.46
CA LEU A 230 5.44 1.34 9.22
C LEU A 230 6.66 1.33 8.29
N ARG A 231 6.67 0.43 7.29
CA ARG A 231 7.75 0.36 6.28
C ARG A 231 7.93 1.69 5.57
N TYR A 232 6.86 2.26 5.02
CA TYR A 232 6.95 3.54 4.30
C TYR A 232 7.34 4.69 5.22
N ARG A 233 6.81 4.72 6.44
CA ARG A 233 7.21 5.71 7.46
C ARG A 233 8.69 5.64 7.77
N THR A 234 9.25 4.44 7.91
CA THR A 234 10.69 4.22 8.11
C THR A 234 11.49 4.69 6.91
N LEU A 235 11.05 4.38 5.68
CA LEU A 235 11.69 4.89 4.45
C LEU A 235 11.75 6.42 4.46
N LEU A 236 10.65 7.11 4.80
CA LEU A 236 10.62 8.57 4.86
C LEU A 236 11.59 9.16 5.89
N GLU A 237 11.74 8.51 7.05
CA GLU A 237 12.67 8.97 8.08
C GLU A 237 14.13 8.69 7.71
N VAL A 238 14.45 7.50 7.18
CA VAL A 238 15.79 7.20 6.68
C VAL A 238 16.16 8.18 5.57
N ARG A 239 15.26 8.40 4.60
CA ARG A 239 15.41 9.39 3.53
C ARG A 239 15.71 10.79 4.05
N SER A 240 15.18 11.18 5.22
CA SER A 240 15.43 12.51 5.80
C SER A 240 16.88 12.70 6.27
N CYS A 241 17.60 11.61 6.53
CA CYS A 241 19.01 11.59 6.92
C CYS A 241 19.97 11.55 5.73
N LEU A 242 19.47 11.32 4.51
CA LEU A 242 20.28 11.15 3.29
C LEU A 242 20.21 12.38 2.40
N LYS A 243 21.30 12.68 1.71
CA LYS A 243 21.43 13.82 0.80
C LYS A 243 21.28 13.39 -0.66
N SER A 244 21.80 12.21 -1.00
CA SER A 244 21.85 11.72 -2.38
C SER A 244 21.44 10.25 -2.48
N THR A 245 21.00 9.81 -3.67
CA THR A 245 20.70 8.39 -3.91
C THR A 245 21.92 7.49 -3.77
N GLY A 246 23.15 8.03 -3.89
CA GLY A 246 24.38 7.29 -3.62
C GLY A 246 24.57 7.00 -2.13
N ASP A 247 24.06 7.86 -1.25
CA ASP A 247 24.10 7.61 0.20
C ASP A 247 23.25 6.38 0.55
N ALA A 248 22.14 6.16 -0.16
CA ALA A 248 21.30 4.97 0.00
C ALA A 248 22.02 3.68 -0.41
N GLU A 249 22.90 3.72 -1.42
CA GLU A 249 23.70 2.57 -1.85
C GLU A 249 24.81 2.20 -0.86
N SER A 250 25.25 3.17 -0.08
CA SER A 250 26.26 2.95 0.97
C SER A 250 25.69 2.29 2.24
N LEU A 251 24.36 2.20 2.35
CA LEU A 251 23.70 1.52 3.45
C LEU A 251 23.82 0.00 3.25
N ASP A 252 24.21 -0.71 4.31
CA ASP A 252 24.23 -2.18 4.35
C ASP A 252 22.79 -2.74 4.49
N LEU A 253 21.97 -2.47 3.48
CA LEU A 253 20.56 -2.85 3.41
C LEU A 253 20.31 -3.77 2.21
N PRO A 254 19.27 -4.62 2.28
CA PRO A 254 18.85 -5.41 1.13
C PRO A 254 18.56 -4.52 -0.08
N LYS A 255 18.93 -5.00 -1.28
CA LYS A 255 18.77 -4.26 -2.54
C LYS A 255 17.35 -3.72 -2.73
N GLU A 256 16.33 -4.52 -2.41
CA GLU A 256 14.92 -4.11 -2.50
C GLU A 256 14.61 -2.86 -1.67
N ILE A 257 15.20 -2.73 -0.48
CA ILE A 257 15.00 -1.57 0.40
C ILE A 257 15.76 -0.35 -0.13
N VAL A 258 16.96 -0.56 -0.70
CA VAL A 258 17.74 0.50 -1.33
C VAL A 258 17.00 1.06 -2.55
N ASP A 259 16.39 0.20 -3.35
CA ASP A 259 15.60 0.59 -4.52
C ASP A 259 14.34 1.38 -4.09
N ASP A 260 13.60 0.90 -3.08
CA ASP A 260 12.47 1.65 -2.47
C ASP A 260 12.91 3.03 -1.95
N LEU A 261 14.07 3.09 -1.31
CA LEU A 261 14.61 4.32 -0.71
C LEU A 261 14.99 5.34 -1.79
N LYS A 262 15.65 4.90 -2.87
CA LYS A 262 15.97 5.75 -4.02
C LYS A 262 14.71 6.32 -4.65
N LEU A 263 13.64 5.53 -4.72
CA LEU A 263 12.37 5.94 -5.28
C LEU A 263 11.73 7.08 -4.47
N VAL A 264 11.62 6.93 -3.14
CA VAL A 264 11.09 8.02 -2.27
C VAL A 264 12.00 9.26 -2.23
N MET A 265 13.31 9.11 -2.51
CA MET A 265 14.23 10.24 -2.68
C MET A 265 13.97 11.02 -3.97
N GLN A 266 13.71 10.32 -5.08
CA GLN A 266 13.38 10.95 -6.35
C GLN A 266 12.04 11.71 -6.28
N GLU A 267 11.04 11.16 -5.58
CA GLU A 267 9.76 11.84 -5.36
C GLU A 267 9.90 13.18 -4.63
N ARG A 268 10.81 13.28 -3.66
CA ARG A 268 11.11 14.54 -2.95
C ARG A 268 11.51 15.66 -3.93
N SER A 269 12.13 15.29 -5.04
CA SER A 269 12.64 16.20 -6.06
C SER A 269 11.61 16.54 -7.15
N ARG A 270 10.46 15.85 -7.20
CA ARG A 270 9.41 16.06 -8.22
C ARG A 270 8.68 17.40 -8.11
N TYR A 271 8.84 18.12 -6.99
CA TYR A 271 8.13 19.37 -6.75
C TYR A 271 9.02 20.62 -6.65
N PRO A 272 9.76 21.00 -7.71
CA PRO A 272 10.43 22.28 -7.74
C PRO A 272 9.38 23.37 -8.03
N TRP A 273 8.70 23.87 -7.00
CA TRP A 273 7.83 25.05 -7.18
C TRP A 273 8.69 26.26 -7.55
N LYS A 274 8.24 27.01 -8.55
CA LYS A 274 8.74 28.37 -8.80
C LYS A 274 8.23 29.28 -7.66
N ASN A 275 9.14 30.04 -7.06
CA ASN A 275 8.78 31.14 -6.15
C ASN A 275 8.14 32.30 -6.91
#